data_AF-A0A9E3SPF9-F1
#
_entry.id   AF-A0A9E3SPF9-F1
#
_cell.length_a   1.000
_cell.length_b   1.000
_cell.length_c   1.000
_cell.angle_alpha   90.00
_cell.angle_beta   90.00
_cell.angle_gamma   90.00
#
_symmetry.space_group_name_H-M   'P 1'
#
loop_
_entity.id
_entity.type
_entity.pdbx_description
1 polymer ?
#
loop_
_entity_poly.entity_id
_entity_poly.type
_entity_poly.pdbx_seq_one_letter_code
_entity_poly.pdbx_strand_id
1 'polypeptide(L)'
;MLGEMNEFQTDLAQVVRLALAEQTEDVRLFVARLVRKYRNTDPELAEQMDLYLRAKKMPRTSAPMRKAAQPAVPEQVLPVDDESRLSLLKVFKDALDREQPLLSVDLEETLSQLIQERRQTERLASMG
;
A
#
# COMPACT_ATOMS: atom_id res chain seq x y z
N MET A 1 4.34 -25.17 32.70
CA MET A 1 3.10 -24.82 33.43
C MET A 1 3.16 -23.45 34.11
N LEU A 2 3.89 -23.23 35.23
CA LEU A 2 3.91 -21.90 35.90
C LEU A 2 4.61 -20.79 35.10
N GLY A 3 5.65 -21.10 34.32
CA GLY A 3 6.31 -20.12 33.44
C GLY A 3 5.46 -19.70 32.23
N GLU A 4 4.70 -20.63 31.66
CA GLU A 4 3.84 -20.38 30.47
C GLU A 4 2.62 -19.50 30.81
N MET A 5 2.04 -19.65 32.01
CA MET A 5 0.97 -18.77 32.49
C MET A 5 1.44 -17.32 32.64
N ASN A 6 2.69 -17.10 33.07
CA ASN A 6 3.27 -15.76 33.11
C ASN A 6 3.48 -15.20 31.70
N GLU A 7 3.94 -16.03 30.77
CA GLU A 7 4.14 -15.58 29.39
C GLU A 7 2.83 -15.16 28.71
N PHE A 8 1.76 -15.94 28.88
CA PHE A 8 0.44 -15.61 28.34
C PHE A 8 -0.09 -14.29 28.92
N GLN A 9 0.07 -14.08 30.23
CA GLN A 9 -0.31 -12.82 30.89
C GLN A 9 0.51 -11.63 30.37
N THR A 10 1.81 -11.81 30.14
CA THR A 10 2.66 -10.75 29.58
C THR A 10 2.31 -10.43 28.12
N ASP A 11 2.00 -11.44 27.32
CA ASP A 11 1.58 -11.27 25.92
C ASP A 11 0.25 -10.51 25.86
N LEU A 12 -0.70 -10.86 26.72
CA LEU A 12 -1.98 -10.15 26.85
C LEU A 12 -1.78 -8.69 27.28
N ALA A 13 -1.00 -8.44 28.32
CA ALA A 13 -0.71 -7.09 28.80
C ALA A 13 -0.07 -6.22 27.70
N GLN A 14 0.81 -6.82 26.88
CA GLN A 14 1.45 -6.13 25.78
C GLN A 14 0.47 -5.78 24.64
N VAL A 15 -0.45 -6.70 24.29
CA VAL A 15 -1.51 -6.41 23.30
C VAL A 15 -2.39 -5.25 23.78
N VAL A 16 -2.80 -5.27 25.05
CA VAL A 16 -3.63 -4.21 25.65
C VAL A 16 -2.89 -2.87 25.65
N ARG A 17 -1.60 -2.85 26.03
CA ARG A 17 -0.77 -1.65 26.02
C ARG A 17 -0.66 -1.04 24.61
N LEU A 18 -0.43 -1.88 23.58
CA LEU A 18 -0.33 -1.43 22.19
C LEU A 18 -1.67 -0.93 21.65
N ALA A 19 -2.77 -1.57 22.02
CA ALA A 19 -4.12 -1.17 21.61
C ALA A 19 -4.54 0.17 22.23
N LEU A 20 -4.25 0.38 23.52
CA LEU A 20 -4.54 1.65 24.21
C LEU A 20 -3.66 2.82 23.70
N ALA A 21 -2.50 2.53 23.13
CA ALA A 21 -1.62 3.52 22.51
C ALA A 21 -2.05 3.91 21.08
N GLU A 22 -3.19 3.41 20.60
CA GLU A 22 -3.70 3.60 19.23
C GLU A 22 -2.74 3.11 18.12
N GLN A 23 -1.74 2.29 18.47
CA GLN A 23 -0.73 1.76 17.56
C GLN A 23 -1.24 0.50 16.84
N THR A 24 -2.25 0.65 15.98
CA THR A 24 -2.94 -0.48 15.34
C THR A 24 -2.03 -1.37 14.47
N GLU A 25 -1.03 -0.81 13.81
CA GLU A 25 -0.03 -1.57 13.03
C GLU A 25 0.87 -2.42 13.94
N ASP A 26 1.30 -1.88 15.07
CA ASP A 26 2.16 -2.58 16.04
C ASP A 26 1.40 -3.71 16.74
N VAL A 27 0.12 -3.49 17.08
CA VAL A 27 -0.77 -4.56 17.58
C VAL A 27 -0.80 -5.72 16.58
N ARG A 28 -0.96 -5.43 15.29
CA ARG A 28 -1.05 -6.45 14.25
C ARG A 28 0.26 -7.23 14.10
N LEU A 29 1.39 -6.52 14.09
CA LEU A 29 2.72 -7.14 14.02
C LEU A 29 2.99 -8.02 15.24
N PHE A 30 2.56 -7.57 16.43
CA PHE A 30 2.69 -8.34 17.66
C PHE A 30 1.82 -9.60 17.63
N VAL A 31 0.55 -9.50 17.23
CA VAL A 31 -0.35 -10.67 17.07
C VAL A 31 0.23 -11.66 16.04
N ALA A 32 0.82 -11.19 14.94
CA ALA A 32 1.48 -12.07 13.96
C ALA A 32 2.71 -12.79 14.54
N ARG A 33 3.43 -12.18 15.49
CA ARG A 33 4.50 -12.85 16.25
C ARG A 33 3.92 -13.91 17.19
N LEU A 34 2.81 -13.62 17.86
CA LEU A 34 2.13 -14.59 18.74
C LEU A 34 1.64 -15.81 17.97
N VAL A 35 1.11 -15.67 16.75
CA VAL A 35 0.76 -16.80 15.88
C VAL A 35 1.95 -17.76 15.70
N ARG A 36 3.16 -17.23 15.50
CA ARG A 36 4.38 -18.05 15.36
C ARG A 36 4.81 -18.69 16.68
N LYS A 37 4.64 -17.96 17.80
CA LYS A 37 4.98 -18.41 19.15
C LYS A 37 4.08 -19.58 19.59
N TYR A 38 2.77 -19.45 19.39
CA TYR A 38 1.78 -20.43 19.82
C TYR A 38 1.56 -21.57 18.84
N ARG A 39 2.08 -21.51 17.61
CA ARG A 39 1.89 -22.56 16.59
C ARG A 39 2.23 -23.98 17.05
N ASN A 40 3.22 -24.13 17.92
CA ASN A 40 3.69 -25.43 18.40
C ASN A 40 3.05 -25.84 19.74
N THR A 41 2.57 -24.88 20.53
CA THR A 41 2.03 -25.11 21.88
C THR A 41 0.51 -25.15 21.90
N ASP A 42 -0.14 -24.31 21.10
CA ASP A 42 -1.59 -24.24 20.94
C ASP A 42 -1.94 -23.85 19.47
N PRO A 43 -2.05 -24.84 18.57
CA PRO A 43 -2.31 -24.58 17.16
C PRO A 43 -3.71 -24.02 16.90
N GLU A 44 -4.69 -24.31 17.75
CA GLU A 44 -6.07 -23.83 17.60
C GLU A 44 -6.13 -22.32 17.85
N LEU A 45 -5.50 -21.84 18.94
CA LEU A 45 -5.38 -20.41 19.21
C LEU A 45 -4.62 -19.69 18.10
N ALA A 46 -3.52 -20.28 17.61
CA ALA A 46 -2.72 -19.69 16.53
C ALA A 46 -3.53 -19.54 15.23
N GLU A 47 -4.36 -20.52 14.89
CA GLU A 47 -5.23 -20.48 13.70
C GLU A 47 -6.32 -19.40 13.84
N GLN A 48 -6.97 -19.29 15.00
CA GLN A 48 -7.95 -18.24 15.27
C GLN A 48 -7.34 -16.85 15.12
N MET A 49 -6.14 -16.63 15.68
CA MET A 49 -5.42 -15.36 15.56
C MET A 49 -5.06 -15.03 14.09
N ASP A 50 -4.59 -16.01 13.31
CA ASP A 50 -4.30 -15.82 11.88
C ASP A 50 -5.57 -15.50 11.08
N LEU A 51 -6.70 -16.15 11.40
CA LEU A 51 -8.00 -15.88 10.78
C LEU A 51 -8.45 -14.43 11.03
N TYR A 52 -8.36 -13.93 12.27
CA TYR A 52 -8.71 -12.53 12.58
C TYR A 52 -7.78 -11.52 11.90
N LEU A 53 -6.48 -11.84 11.80
CA LEU A 53 -5.51 -11.03 11.06
C LEU A 53 -5.85 -10.94 9.57
N ARG A 54 -6.37 -12.01 8.97
CA ARG A 54 -6.76 -12.05 7.55
C ARG A 54 -8.11 -11.40 7.28
N ALA A 55 -9.08 -11.56 8.19
CA ALA A 55 -10.42 -11.01 8.05
C ALA A 55 -10.39 -9.47 8.01
N LYS A 56 -9.52 -8.85 8.81
CA LYS A 56 -9.34 -7.40 8.81
C LYS A 56 -8.31 -6.97 7.75
N LYS A 57 -8.71 -6.97 6.48
CA LYS A 57 -7.94 -6.32 5.40
C LYS A 57 -8.03 -4.79 5.55
N MET A 58 -7.30 -4.23 6.50
CA MET A 58 -7.05 -2.79 6.53
C MET A 58 -6.27 -2.41 5.26
N PRO A 59 -6.64 -1.34 4.54
CA PRO A 59 -5.88 -0.87 3.39
C PRO A 59 -4.44 -0.66 3.84
N ARG A 60 -3.49 -1.36 3.23
CA ARG A 60 -2.08 -1.11 3.48
C ARG A 60 -1.84 0.34 3.05
N THR A 61 -1.60 1.23 4.00
CA THR A 61 -1.18 2.62 3.75
C THR A 61 0.14 2.69 2.98
N SER A 62 0.86 1.57 2.89
CA SER A 62 2.05 1.36 2.08
C SER A 62 1.81 0.37 0.94
N ALA A 63 0.82 0.64 0.08
CA ALA A 63 1.00 0.21 -1.29
C ALA A 63 2.20 1.01 -1.84
N PRO A 64 3.33 0.37 -2.23
CA PRO A 64 4.29 1.10 -3.03
C PRO A 64 3.52 1.61 -4.25
N MET A 65 3.68 2.89 -4.60
CA MET A 65 3.09 3.52 -5.78
C MET A 65 3.62 2.93 -7.09
N ARG A 66 3.76 1.60 -7.17
CA ARG A 66 3.80 0.90 -8.43
C ARG A 66 2.44 1.17 -9.05
N LYS A 67 2.49 1.83 -10.20
CA LYS A 67 1.42 1.90 -11.19
C LYS A 67 0.99 0.46 -11.52
N ALA A 68 0.24 -0.19 -10.64
CA ALA A 68 -0.77 -1.12 -11.09
C ALA A 68 -1.65 -0.25 -11.97
N ALA A 69 -1.75 -0.60 -13.25
CA ALA A 69 -2.70 0.03 -14.16
C ALA A 69 -4.01 0.09 -13.40
N GLN A 70 -4.38 1.30 -12.96
CA GLN A 70 -5.66 1.49 -12.32
C GLN A 70 -6.66 1.00 -13.36
N PRO A 71 -7.61 0.12 -12.99
CA PRO A 71 -8.79 -0.04 -13.82
C PRO A 71 -9.29 1.38 -14.09
N ALA A 72 -9.74 1.68 -15.31
CA ALA A 72 -10.32 2.97 -15.63
C ALA A 72 -11.51 3.22 -14.68
N VAL A 73 -11.22 3.77 -13.51
CA VAL A 73 -12.21 4.23 -12.56
C VAL A 73 -12.81 5.44 -13.27
N PRO A 74 -14.14 5.49 -13.44
CA PRO A 74 -14.77 6.68 -13.99
C PRO A 74 -14.28 7.85 -13.15
N GLU A 75 -13.72 8.86 -13.83
CA GLU A 75 -13.20 10.12 -13.31
C GLU A 75 -13.28 10.21 -11.79
N GLN A 76 -12.17 9.94 -11.10
CA GLN A 76 -12.10 10.20 -9.66
C GLN A 76 -12.49 11.67 -9.46
N VAL A 77 -13.73 11.90 -9.03
CA VAL A 77 -14.25 13.23 -8.76
C VAL A 77 -13.38 13.75 -7.63
N LEU A 78 -12.49 14.69 -7.98
CA LEU A 78 -11.59 15.31 -7.02
C LEU A 78 -12.45 15.80 -5.84
N PRO A 79 -11.97 15.66 -4.59
CA PRO A 79 -12.69 16.21 -3.45
C PRO A 79 -12.98 17.69 -3.71
N VAL A 80 -14.27 18.04 -3.71
CA VAL A 80 -14.74 19.40 -3.93
C VAL A 80 -15.27 19.96 -2.62
N ASP A 81 -15.15 21.27 -2.47
CA ASP A 81 -15.76 22.02 -1.38
C ASP A 81 -17.29 22.00 -1.51
N ASP A 82 -18.01 21.78 -0.39
CA ASP A 82 -19.47 21.59 -0.41
C ASP A 82 -20.24 22.87 -0.74
N GLU A 83 -19.66 24.04 -0.47
CA GLU A 83 -20.28 25.35 -0.72
C GLU A 83 -19.93 25.88 -2.12
N SER A 84 -18.65 25.93 -2.47
CA SER A 84 -18.16 26.53 -3.72
C SER A 84 -18.03 25.55 -4.89
N ARG A 85 -18.08 24.24 -4.62
CA ARG A 85 -17.78 23.15 -5.58
C ARG A 85 -16.39 23.25 -6.24
N LEU A 86 -15.49 24.05 -5.68
CA LEU A 86 -14.10 24.12 -6.14
C LEU A 86 -13.31 22.90 -5.63
N SER A 87 -12.34 22.44 -6.42
CA SER A 87 -11.46 21.33 -6.01
C SER A 87 -10.65 21.72 -4.77
N LEU A 88 -10.73 20.91 -3.72
CA LEU A 88 -9.91 21.03 -2.49
C LEU A 88 -8.44 20.73 -2.76
N LEU A 89 -8.14 20.02 -3.85
CA LEU A 89 -6.79 19.75 -4.31
C LEU A 89 -6.37 20.76 -5.38
N LYS A 90 -5.09 21.16 -5.34
CA LYS A 90 -4.49 22.02 -6.35
C LYS A 90 -4.45 21.29 -7.70
N VAL A 91 -5.28 21.73 -8.64
CA VAL A 91 -5.29 21.21 -10.01
C VAL A 91 -4.19 21.90 -10.81
N PHE A 92 -3.17 21.14 -11.20
CA PHE A 92 -2.19 21.60 -12.17
C PHE A 92 -2.79 21.41 -13.56
N LYS A 93 -3.15 22.51 -14.21
CA LYS A 93 -3.40 22.49 -15.65
C LYS A 93 -2.02 22.49 -16.30
N ASP A 94 -1.61 21.36 -16.86
CA ASP A 94 -0.42 21.34 -17.71
C ASP A 94 -0.71 22.27 -18.89
N ALA A 95 -0.07 23.44 -18.89
CA ALA A 95 -0.22 24.41 -19.96
C ALA A 95 0.41 23.83 -21.24
N LEU A 96 -0.27 23.99 -22.38
CA LEU A 96 0.26 23.60 -23.68
C LEU A 96 1.56 24.35 -24.01
N ASP A 97 1.73 25.56 -23.49
CA ASP A 97 2.90 26.42 -23.69
C ASP A 97 4.04 26.18 -22.68
N ARG A 98 4.09 24.99 -22.06
CA ARG A 98 5.17 24.66 -21.13
C ARG A 98 6.50 24.59 -21.88
N GLU A 99 7.50 25.30 -21.37
CA GLU A 99 8.86 25.23 -21.91
C GLU A 99 9.35 23.79 -21.94
N GLN A 100 9.98 23.43 -23.07
CA GLN A 100 10.55 22.10 -23.23
C GLN A 100 11.69 21.90 -22.23
N PRO A 101 11.84 20.69 -21.66
CA PRO A 101 12.94 20.41 -20.76
C PRO A 101 14.28 20.60 -21.48
N LEU A 102 15.27 21.12 -20.77
CA LEU A 102 16.65 21.20 -21.26
C LEU A 102 17.26 19.80 -21.26
N LEU A 103 17.21 19.14 -22.41
CA LEU A 103 17.80 17.83 -22.63
C LEU A 103 19.03 17.97 -23.53
N SER A 104 20.05 17.12 -23.32
CA SER A 104 21.05 16.91 -24.36
C SER A 104 20.42 16.14 -25.53
N VAL A 105 20.96 16.32 -26.73
CA VAL A 105 20.46 15.65 -27.94
C VAL A 105 20.38 14.14 -27.75
N ASP A 106 21.46 13.52 -27.25
CA ASP A 106 21.51 12.07 -26.99
C ASP A 106 20.41 11.59 -26.02
N LEU A 107 20.10 12.40 -25.00
CA LEU A 107 19.08 12.07 -24.01
C LEU A 107 17.67 12.19 -24.59
N GLU A 108 17.44 13.23 -25.40
CA GLU A 108 16.17 13.43 -26.11
C GLU A 108 15.89 12.28 -27.08
N GLU A 109 16.90 11.84 -27.84
CA GLU A 109 16.80 10.69 -28.75
C GLU A 109 16.48 9.41 -27.98
N THR A 110 17.21 9.13 -26.90
CA THR A 110 17.01 7.93 -26.07
C THR A 110 15.61 7.88 -25.47
N LEU A 111 15.12 9.01 -24.94
CA LEU A 111 13.78 9.11 -24.37
C LEU A 111 12.70 8.98 -25.45
N SER A 112 12.92 9.59 -26.61
CA SER A 112 12.00 9.50 -27.75
C SER A 112 11.88 8.06 -28.23
N GLN A 113 13.00 7.34 -28.35
CA GLN A 113 13.02 5.92 -28.69
C GLN A 113 12.22 5.11 -27.66
N LEU A 114 12.50 5.28 -26.36
CA LEU A 114 11.81 4.55 -25.30
C LEU A 114 10.28 4.81 -25.30
N ILE A 115 9.87 6.04 -25.57
CA ILE A 115 8.45 6.40 -25.69
C ILE A 115 7.81 5.67 -26.88
N GLN A 116 8.48 5.62 -28.03
CA GLN A 116 7.98 4.92 -29.21
C GLN A 116 7.90 3.41 -28.99
N GLU A 117 8.93 2.80 -28.38
CA GLU A 117 8.92 1.39 -28.02
C GLU A 117 7.74 1.06 -27.10
N ARG A 118 7.51 1.88 -26.05
CA ARG A 118 6.37 1.69 -25.15
C ARG A 118 5.03 1.80 -25.85
N ARG A 119 4.87 2.76 -26.78
CA ARG A 119 3.65 2.91 -27.58
C ARG A 119 3.41 1.73 -28.52
N GLN A 120 4.47 1.04 -28.92
CA GLN A 120 4.43 -0.08 -29.86
C GLN A 120 4.69 -1.44 -29.17
N THR A 121 4.54 -1.52 -27.84
CA THR A 121 4.87 -2.72 -27.05
C THR A 121 4.20 -3.99 -27.61
N GLU A 122 2.92 -3.92 -28.00
CA GLU A 122 2.19 -5.07 -28.56
C GLU A 122 2.75 -5.52 -29.92
N ARG A 123 3.18 -4.57 -30.76
CA ARG A 123 3.80 -4.85 -32.06
C ARG A 123 5.22 -5.39 -31.91
N LEU A 124 5.97 -4.90 -30.93
CA LEU A 124 7.30 -5.43 -30.63
C LEU A 124 7.20 -6.86 -30.08
N ALA A 125 6.28 -7.09 -29.14
CA ALA A 125 6.02 -8.42 -28.58
C ALA A 125 5.53 -9.44 -29.62
N SER A 126 4.83 -9.00 -30.67
CA SER A 126 4.41 -9.89 -31.76
C SER A 126 5.54 -10.24 -32.74
N MET A 127 6.66 -9.50 -32.70
CA MET A 127 7.85 -9.73 -33.53
C MET A 127 8.98 -10.48 -32.79
N GLY A 128 8.89 -10.66 -31.46
CA GLY A 128 9.85 -11.43 -30.65
C GLY A 128 9.91 -11.03 -29.19
#